data_AF-A0AAW4U852-F1
#
_entry.id   AF-A0AAW4U852-F1
#
_cell.length_a   1.000
_cell.length_b   1.000
_cell.length_c   1.000
_cell.angle_alpha   90.00
_cell.angle_beta   90.00
_cell.angle_gamma   90.00
#
_symmetry.space_group_name_H-M   'P 1'
#
loop_
_entity.id
_entity.type
_entity.pdbx_description
1 polymer ?
#
loop_
_entity_poly.entity_id
_entity_poly.type
_entity_poly.pdbx_seq_one_letter_code
_entity_poly.pdbx_strand_id
1 'polypeptide(L)'
;MNSEELKKEFGLLMPSEINGFKRPDESIPSSNDFFLEIPQLISKDPVLYSTMNLIFSVILSNDKLLKQWLDTLQNVVNAQDWREVTDSLKGYMTPELKKKLDGIAMGANNYVHPANHSATMITQDATHRFVTDTEKTTWNGKASTAVVSTTANGLAPKRDGNASHFLAGDGTWKTVSSVANATTASKLGTSTVGSASKPIYLNAGTATACNIDLSTLAPKASPALTGSPTAPTQGTSDNSTKIATTEFVRNLINQFKTDGTLGGIVGGSLTQNGWVKYSNGLILPIVYLPIAT
;
A
#
# COMPACT_ATOMS: atom_id res chain seq x y z
N MET A 1 13.25 -84.06 -79.47
CA MET A 1 11.88 -84.25 -79.98
C MET A 1 11.93 -85.30 -81.07
N ASN A 2 11.32 -86.45 -80.84
CA ASN A 2 11.28 -87.52 -81.85
C ASN A 2 10.26 -87.18 -82.96
N SER A 3 10.30 -87.91 -84.08
CA SER A 3 9.42 -87.67 -85.24
C SER A 3 7.92 -87.64 -84.87
N GLU A 4 7.52 -88.45 -83.89
CA GLU A 4 6.13 -88.53 -83.43
C GLU A 4 5.73 -87.34 -82.55
N GLU A 5 6.64 -86.86 -81.70
CA GLU A 5 6.44 -85.61 -80.94
C GLU A 5 6.37 -84.39 -81.87
N LEU A 6 7.21 -84.35 -82.91
CA LEU A 6 7.19 -83.30 -83.94
C LEU A 6 5.86 -83.28 -84.70
N LYS A 7 5.34 -84.44 -85.11
CA LYS A 7 4.02 -84.53 -85.76
C LYS A 7 2.90 -84.07 -84.83
N LYS A 8 2.99 -84.40 -83.54
CA LYS A 8 1.97 -84.04 -82.55
C LYS A 8 1.93 -82.54 -82.27
N GLU A 9 3.09 -81.91 -82.06
CA GLU A 9 3.19 -80.46 -81.87
C GLU A 9 2.77 -79.69 -83.14
N PHE A 10 3.15 -80.17 -84.33
CA PHE A 10 2.74 -79.55 -85.58
C PHE A 10 1.22 -79.67 -85.83
N GLY A 11 0.62 -80.79 -85.43
CA GLY A 11 -0.84 -80.99 -85.48
C GLY A 11 -1.62 -80.11 -84.49
N LEU A 12 -1.01 -79.72 -83.37
CA LEU A 12 -1.61 -78.77 -82.42
C LEU A 12 -1.55 -77.33 -82.96
N LEU A 13 -0.42 -76.96 -83.58
CA LEU A 13 -0.21 -75.61 -84.11
C LEU A 13 -1.01 -75.37 -85.40
N MET A 14 -1.25 -76.43 -86.18
CA MET A 14 -1.96 -76.41 -87.45
C MET A 14 -2.95 -77.59 -87.51
N PRO A 15 -4.12 -77.50 -86.87
CA PRO A 15 -5.11 -78.59 -86.81
C PRO A 15 -5.74 -78.87 -88.17
N SER A 16 -6.15 -80.12 -88.41
CA SER A 16 -6.78 -80.56 -89.68
C SER A 16 -8.24 -80.10 -89.83
N GLU A 17 -8.82 -79.54 -88.77
CA GLU A 17 -10.17 -78.99 -88.76
C GLU A 17 -10.27 -77.84 -87.74
N ILE A 18 -10.92 -76.74 -88.12
CA ILE A 18 -11.25 -75.63 -87.20
C ILE A 18 -12.72 -75.26 -87.42
N ASN A 19 -13.51 -75.24 -86.34
CA ASN A 19 -14.93 -74.84 -86.34
C ASN A 19 -15.79 -75.52 -87.43
N GLY A 20 -15.54 -76.81 -87.70
CA GLY A 20 -16.29 -77.59 -88.70
C GLY A 20 -15.76 -77.50 -90.13
N PHE A 21 -14.73 -76.69 -90.39
CA PHE A 21 -14.04 -76.61 -91.67
C PHE A 21 -12.83 -77.53 -91.67
N LYS A 22 -12.91 -78.63 -92.44
CA LYS A 22 -11.81 -79.58 -92.62
C LYS A 22 -10.82 -79.04 -93.65
N ARG A 23 -9.54 -79.35 -93.45
CA ARG A 23 -8.50 -79.18 -94.47
C ARG A 23 -8.87 -80.05 -95.68
N PRO A 24 -8.70 -79.57 -96.92
CA PRO A 24 -9.02 -80.35 -98.11
C PRO A 24 -8.24 -81.68 -98.13
N ASP A 25 -8.94 -82.79 -98.40
CA ASP A 25 -8.35 -84.14 -98.48
C ASP A 25 -7.59 -84.38 -99.80
N GLU A 26 -7.82 -83.53 -100.80
CA GLU A 26 -7.17 -83.57 -102.11
C GLU A 26 -5.99 -82.59 -102.16
N SER A 27 -4.90 -83.00 -102.82
CA SER A 27 -3.78 -82.10 -103.10
C SER A 27 -4.28 -80.89 -103.91
N ILE A 28 -4.10 -79.70 -103.35
CA ILE A 28 -4.51 -78.44 -104.00
C ILE A 28 -3.75 -78.32 -105.33
N PRO A 29 -4.41 -77.98 -106.47
CA PRO A 29 -3.73 -77.80 -107.75
C PRO A 29 -2.62 -76.75 -107.65
N SER A 30 -1.43 -77.06 -108.16
CA SER A 30 -0.20 -76.25 -108.02
C SER A 30 -0.21 -74.90 -108.75
N SER A 31 -1.36 -74.48 -109.29
CA SER A 31 -1.44 -73.27 -110.11
C SER A 31 -1.47 -71.97 -109.30
N ASN A 32 -1.73 -72.04 -107.98
CA ASN A 32 -1.63 -70.93 -107.04
C ASN A 32 -1.35 -71.46 -105.61
N ASP A 33 -0.27 -72.22 -105.43
CA ASP A 33 0.14 -72.65 -104.09
C ASP A 33 0.93 -71.52 -103.41
N PHE A 34 0.31 -70.90 -102.42
CA PHE A 34 0.87 -69.80 -101.62
C PHE A 34 2.29 -70.11 -101.12
N PHE A 35 2.58 -71.37 -100.78
CA PHE A 35 3.91 -71.76 -100.27
C PHE A 35 4.97 -71.91 -101.36
N LEU A 36 4.57 -72.10 -102.62
CA LEU A 36 5.46 -72.19 -103.78
C LEU A 36 5.69 -70.84 -104.47
N GLU A 37 4.73 -69.91 -104.36
CA GLU A 37 4.79 -68.59 -105.00
C GLU A 37 5.55 -67.52 -104.21
N ILE A 38 5.51 -67.58 -102.88
CA ILE A 38 6.22 -66.62 -102.02
C ILE A 38 7.74 -66.58 -102.31
N PRO A 39 8.45 -67.72 -102.48
CA PRO A 39 9.85 -67.72 -102.89
C PRO A 39 10.10 -67.04 -104.25
N GLN A 40 9.15 -67.14 -105.20
CA GLN A 40 9.24 -66.46 -106.50
C GLN A 40 8.89 -64.96 -106.41
N LEU A 41 8.01 -64.57 -105.47
CA LEU A 41 7.63 -63.18 -105.25
C LEU A 41 8.82 -62.33 -104.76
N ILE A 42 9.71 -62.93 -103.96
CA ILE A 42 10.97 -62.32 -103.51
C ILE A 42 11.83 -61.89 -104.71
N SER A 43 11.86 -62.69 -105.78
CA SER A 43 12.68 -62.39 -106.96
C SER A 43 11.96 -61.50 -107.99
N LYS A 44 10.62 -61.49 -108.02
CA LYS A 44 9.81 -60.78 -109.02
C LYS A 44 9.43 -59.35 -108.59
N ASP A 45 9.17 -59.12 -107.30
CA ASP A 45 8.86 -57.79 -106.75
C ASP A 45 9.40 -57.64 -105.31
N PRO A 46 10.67 -57.23 -105.18
CA PRO A 46 11.31 -57.04 -103.87
C PRO A 46 10.64 -55.97 -103.00
N VAL A 47 10.00 -54.97 -103.62
CA VAL A 47 9.35 -53.86 -102.90
C VAL A 47 8.06 -54.35 -102.25
N LEU A 48 7.25 -55.11 -102.99
CA LEU A 48 6.05 -55.74 -102.46
C LEU A 48 6.39 -56.72 -101.34
N TYR A 49 7.39 -57.57 -101.52
CA TYR A 49 7.84 -58.52 -100.49
C TYR A 49 8.31 -57.81 -99.22
N SER A 50 9.17 -56.80 -99.35
CA SER A 50 9.66 -56.00 -98.21
C SER A 50 8.52 -55.32 -97.45
N THR A 51 7.53 -54.77 -98.18
CA THR A 51 6.37 -54.11 -97.59
C THR A 51 5.48 -55.10 -96.83
N MET A 52 5.19 -56.27 -97.42
CA MET A 52 4.42 -57.32 -96.75
C MET A 52 5.14 -57.85 -95.52
N ASN A 53 6.46 -58.07 -95.61
CA ASN A 53 7.26 -58.52 -94.48
C ASN A 53 7.29 -57.49 -93.34
N LEU A 54 7.36 -56.20 -93.67
CA LEU A 54 7.25 -55.11 -92.69
C LEU A 54 5.88 -55.11 -92.01
N ILE A 55 4.79 -55.23 -92.78
CA ILE A 55 3.42 -55.28 -92.24
C ILE A 55 3.26 -56.46 -91.27
N PHE A 56 3.67 -57.67 -91.67
CA PHE A 56 3.61 -58.85 -90.78
C PHE A 56 4.49 -58.69 -89.54
N SER A 57 5.68 -58.11 -89.68
CA SER A 57 6.57 -57.83 -88.55
C SER A 57 5.94 -56.85 -87.56
N VAL A 58 5.29 -55.79 -88.04
CA VAL A 58 4.58 -54.80 -87.20
C VAL A 58 3.40 -55.44 -86.50
N ILE A 59 2.58 -56.24 -87.18
CA ILE A 59 1.44 -56.94 -86.58
C ILE A 59 1.92 -57.88 -85.46
N LEU A 60 2.92 -58.72 -85.73
CA LEU A 60 3.49 -59.64 -84.73
C LEU A 60 4.14 -58.89 -83.56
N SER A 61 4.77 -57.75 -83.82
CA SER A 61 5.35 -56.90 -82.78
C SER A 61 4.25 -56.30 -81.88
N ASN A 62 3.15 -55.84 -82.47
CA ASN A 62 2.02 -55.29 -81.73
C ASN A 62 1.36 -56.34 -80.83
N ASP A 63 1.18 -57.57 -81.31
CA ASP A 63 0.63 -58.67 -80.49
C ASP A 63 1.51 -58.98 -79.27
N LYS A 64 2.85 -59.02 -79.46
CA LYS A 64 3.80 -59.21 -78.35
C LYS A 64 3.71 -58.07 -77.34
N LEU A 65 3.63 -56.83 -77.82
CA LEU A 65 3.49 -55.65 -76.97
C LEU A 65 2.18 -55.74 -76.18
N LEU A 66 1.06 -55.98 -76.83
CA LEU A 66 -0.25 -56.14 -76.18
C LEU A 66 -0.24 -57.22 -75.09
N LYS A 67 0.39 -58.36 -75.35
CA LYS A 67 0.56 -59.41 -74.33
C LYS A 67 1.38 -58.92 -73.14
N GLN A 68 2.47 -58.20 -73.38
CA GLN A 68 3.30 -57.62 -72.33
C GLN A 68 2.52 -56.59 -71.48
N TRP A 69 1.72 -55.72 -72.11
CA TRP A 69 0.84 -54.78 -71.40
C TRP A 69 -0.18 -55.51 -70.55
N LEU A 70 -0.83 -56.54 -71.12
CA LEU A 70 -1.80 -57.35 -70.39
C LEU A 70 -1.18 -58.02 -69.17
N ASP A 71 0.00 -58.61 -69.31
CA ASP A 71 0.72 -59.27 -68.21
C ASP A 71 1.13 -58.26 -67.14
N THR A 72 1.58 -57.07 -67.55
CA THR A 72 1.92 -55.99 -66.62
C THR A 72 0.71 -55.56 -65.81
N LEU A 73 -0.42 -55.33 -66.48
CA LEU A 73 -1.68 -54.97 -65.82
C LEU A 73 -2.15 -56.08 -64.90
N GLN A 74 -2.11 -57.34 -65.33
CA GLN A 74 -2.51 -58.47 -64.51
C GLN A 74 -1.65 -58.59 -63.25
N ASN A 75 -0.34 -58.38 -63.35
CA ASN A 75 0.57 -58.39 -62.21
C ASN A 75 0.25 -57.25 -61.22
N VAL A 76 0.00 -56.03 -61.71
CA VAL A 76 -0.38 -54.90 -60.86
C VAL A 76 -1.72 -55.16 -60.16
N VAL A 77 -2.71 -55.66 -60.89
CA VAL A 77 -4.04 -56.00 -60.35
C VAL A 77 -3.94 -57.11 -59.31
N ASN A 78 -3.15 -58.15 -59.55
CA ASN A 78 -2.98 -59.27 -58.60
C ASN A 78 -2.17 -58.89 -57.35
N ALA A 79 -1.22 -57.95 -57.48
CA ALA A 79 -0.40 -57.50 -56.35
C ALA A 79 -1.18 -56.58 -55.39
N GLN A 80 -2.16 -55.83 -55.90
CA GLN A 80 -3.00 -54.97 -55.10
C GLN A 80 -4.10 -55.78 -54.41
N ASP A 81 -4.32 -55.51 -53.12
CA ASP A 81 -5.47 -56.06 -52.38
C ASP A 81 -6.64 -55.07 -52.53
N TRP A 82 -7.68 -55.48 -53.27
CA TRP A 82 -8.84 -54.65 -53.60
C TRP A 82 -10.00 -54.81 -52.60
N ARG A 83 -9.81 -55.62 -51.56
CA ARG A 83 -10.84 -55.86 -50.55
C ARG A 83 -10.98 -54.67 -49.60
N GLU A 84 -12.18 -54.53 -49.03
CA GLU A 84 -12.39 -53.62 -47.91
C GLU A 84 -11.52 -54.04 -46.73
N VAL A 85 -10.94 -53.06 -46.03
CA VAL A 85 -10.14 -53.33 -44.83
C VAL A 85 -11.06 -53.78 -43.70
N THR A 86 -10.68 -54.86 -43.03
CA THR A 86 -11.35 -55.34 -41.81
C THR A 86 -10.33 -55.48 -40.69
N ASP A 87 -10.79 -55.84 -39.50
CA ASP A 87 -9.94 -56.02 -38.32
C ASP A 87 -8.94 -57.19 -38.44
N SER A 88 -9.11 -58.04 -39.46
CA SER A 88 -8.25 -59.21 -39.70
C SER A 88 -7.71 -59.29 -41.13
N LEU A 89 -8.26 -58.52 -42.07
CA LEU A 89 -7.90 -58.58 -43.48
C LEU A 89 -7.39 -57.22 -43.96
N LYS A 90 -6.19 -57.23 -44.54
CA LYS A 90 -5.62 -56.05 -45.21
C LYS A 90 -6.48 -55.68 -46.41
N GLY A 91 -6.66 -54.38 -46.62
CA GLY A 91 -7.20 -53.80 -47.85
C GLY A 91 -6.31 -52.64 -48.30
N TYR A 92 -6.91 -51.46 -48.52
CA TYR A 92 -6.21 -50.20 -48.78
C TYR A 92 -5.29 -49.73 -47.63
N MET A 93 -5.55 -50.19 -46.40
CA MET A 93 -4.68 -50.00 -45.23
C MET A 93 -4.54 -51.32 -44.47
N THR A 94 -3.59 -51.40 -43.54
CA THR A 94 -3.41 -52.61 -42.72
C THR A 94 -4.47 -52.70 -41.61
N PRO A 95 -4.81 -53.91 -41.13
CA PRO A 95 -5.73 -54.10 -40.02
C PRO A 95 -5.29 -53.36 -38.74
N GLU A 96 -3.98 -53.21 -38.53
CA GLU A 96 -3.43 -52.47 -37.39
C GLU A 96 -3.76 -50.98 -37.47
N LEU A 97 -3.73 -50.39 -38.66
CA LEU A 97 -4.11 -48.99 -38.87
C LEU A 97 -5.62 -48.80 -38.69
N LYS A 98 -6.43 -49.75 -39.17
CA LYS A 98 -7.89 -49.76 -38.97
C LYS A 98 -8.24 -49.80 -37.47
N LYS A 99 -7.64 -50.73 -36.71
CA LYS A 99 -7.80 -50.81 -35.25
C LYS A 99 -7.36 -49.55 -34.52
N LYS A 100 -6.24 -48.94 -34.94
CA LYS A 100 -5.79 -47.66 -34.39
C LYS A 100 -6.83 -46.56 -34.63
N LEU A 101 -7.41 -46.51 -35.83
CA LEU A 101 -8.42 -45.51 -36.20
C LEU A 101 -9.74 -45.74 -35.45
N ASP A 102 -10.20 -46.99 -35.35
CA ASP A 102 -11.43 -47.35 -34.63
C ASP A 102 -11.31 -47.12 -33.11
N GLY A 103 -10.08 -47.17 -32.57
CA GLY A 103 -9.80 -46.84 -31.17
C GLY A 103 -9.86 -45.35 -30.85
N ILE A 104 -9.95 -44.48 -31.85
CA ILE A 104 -10.07 -43.04 -31.65
C ILE A 104 -11.54 -42.73 -31.33
N ALA A 105 -11.82 -42.35 -30.07
CA ALA A 105 -13.14 -41.91 -29.66
C ALA A 105 -13.64 -40.76 -30.54
N MET A 106 -14.95 -40.71 -30.80
CA MET A 106 -15.57 -39.62 -31.56
C MET A 106 -15.20 -38.26 -30.94
N GLY A 107 -14.51 -37.42 -31.71
CA GLY A 107 -14.06 -36.10 -31.24
C GLY A 107 -12.76 -36.10 -30.41
N ALA A 108 -11.99 -37.19 -30.35
CA ALA A 108 -10.72 -37.23 -29.61
C ALA A 108 -9.67 -36.18 -30.06
N ASN A 109 -9.79 -35.67 -31.29
CA ASN A 109 -8.94 -34.59 -31.81
C ASN A 109 -9.54 -33.18 -31.59
N ASN A 110 -10.67 -33.06 -30.89
CA ASN A 110 -11.28 -31.77 -30.58
C ASN A 110 -10.68 -31.18 -29.30
N TYR A 111 -9.39 -30.82 -29.35
CA TYR A 111 -8.76 -30.11 -28.24
C TYR A 111 -9.20 -28.64 -28.22
N VAL A 112 -10.07 -28.30 -27.27
CA VAL A 112 -10.40 -26.90 -26.95
C VAL A 112 -9.58 -26.51 -25.72
N HIS A 113 -8.61 -25.61 -25.92
CA HIS A 113 -7.83 -25.08 -24.81
C HIS A 113 -8.75 -24.29 -23.86
N PRO A 114 -8.68 -24.50 -22.53
CA PRO A 114 -9.51 -23.77 -21.60
C PRO A 114 -9.14 -22.28 -21.59
N ALA A 115 -10.10 -21.41 -21.27
CA ALA A 115 -9.87 -19.97 -21.20
C ALA A 115 -8.89 -19.58 -20.07
N ASN A 116 -8.75 -20.43 -19.05
CA ASN A 116 -7.84 -20.25 -17.94
C ASN A 116 -7.34 -21.60 -17.40
N HIS A 117 -6.21 -21.55 -16.70
CA HIS A 117 -5.64 -22.67 -15.96
C HIS A 117 -5.47 -22.26 -14.50
N SER A 118 -5.71 -23.18 -13.57
CA SER A 118 -5.38 -22.94 -12.17
C SER A 118 -3.87 -22.79 -12.01
N ALA A 119 -3.43 -21.82 -11.20
CA ALA A 119 -2.01 -21.63 -10.88
C ALA A 119 -1.35 -22.89 -10.30
N THR A 120 -2.14 -23.76 -9.65
CA THR A 120 -1.68 -25.04 -9.09
C THR A 120 -1.21 -26.05 -10.14
N MET A 121 -1.56 -25.86 -11.42
CA MET A 121 -1.10 -26.71 -12.52
C MET A 121 0.35 -26.43 -12.94
N ILE A 122 0.91 -25.29 -12.51
CA ILE A 122 2.27 -24.89 -12.84
C ILE A 122 3.20 -25.29 -11.70
N THR A 123 4.04 -26.29 -11.94
CA THR A 123 5.20 -26.58 -11.08
C THR A 123 6.20 -25.44 -11.24
N GLN A 124 6.31 -24.59 -10.22
CA GLN A 124 7.18 -23.42 -10.27
C GLN A 124 8.66 -23.81 -10.21
N ASP A 125 9.46 -23.16 -11.04
CA ASP A 125 10.92 -23.16 -10.97
C ASP A 125 11.45 -21.72 -10.89
N ALA A 126 12.76 -21.51 -10.84
CA ALA A 126 13.34 -20.18 -10.72
C ALA A 126 13.00 -19.22 -11.87
N THR A 127 12.61 -19.74 -13.03
CA THR A 127 12.24 -18.98 -14.24
C THR A 127 10.73 -18.90 -14.49
N HIS A 128 9.93 -19.79 -13.90
CA HIS A 128 8.48 -19.90 -14.08
C HIS A 128 7.73 -19.73 -12.75
N ARG A 129 7.81 -18.52 -12.16
CA ARG A 129 7.00 -18.13 -11.00
C ARG A 129 6.16 -16.91 -11.35
N PHE A 130 4.96 -16.80 -10.77
CA PHE A 130 4.12 -15.60 -10.91
C PHE A 130 4.73 -14.35 -10.27
N VAL A 131 5.68 -14.53 -9.35
CA VAL A 131 6.45 -13.46 -8.70
C VAL A 131 7.89 -13.93 -8.58
N THR A 132 8.82 -13.11 -9.05
CA THR A 132 10.26 -13.35 -8.99
C THR A 132 10.80 -13.19 -7.57
N ASP A 133 11.93 -13.82 -7.27
CA ASP A 133 12.57 -13.68 -5.97
C ASP A 133 13.10 -12.24 -5.74
N THR A 134 13.43 -11.52 -6.82
CA THR A 134 13.76 -10.09 -6.81
C THR A 134 12.60 -9.22 -6.34
N GLU A 135 11.40 -9.44 -6.87
CA GLU A 135 10.19 -8.71 -6.47
C GLU A 135 9.86 -8.98 -5.00
N LYS A 136 9.93 -10.24 -4.55
CA LYS A 136 9.71 -10.61 -3.15
C LYS A 136 10.70 -9.92 -2.22
N THR A 137 11.98 -9.93 -2.60
CA THR A 137 13.04 -9.29 -1.81
C THR A 137 12.81 -7.78 -1.71
N THR A 138 12.40 -7.15 -2.82
CA THR A 138 12.10 -5.72 -2.86
C THR A 138 10.92 -5.35 -1.97
N TRP A 139 9.83 -6.12 -2.01
CA TRP A 139 8.67 -5.87 -1.15
C TRP A 139 8.98 -6.08 0.33
N ASN A 140 9.68 -7.17 0.66
CA ASN A 140 10.10 -7.44 2.03
C ASN A 140 11.08 -6.39 2.57
N GLY A 141 11.85 -5.74 1.69
CA GLY A 141 12.78 -4.67 2.03
C GLY A 141 12.21 -3.25 2.05
N LYS A 142 10.93 -3.03 1.70
CA LYS A 142 10.35 -1.67 1.62
C LYS A 142 10.28 -0.95 2.97
N ALA A 143 10.07 -1.68 4.07
CA ALA A 143 10.07 -1.12 5.41
C ALA A 143 11.46 -1.23 6.02
N SER A 144 11.99 -0.12 6.52
CA SER A 144 13.27 -0.12 7.24
C SER A 144 13.13 -0.94 8.53
N THR A 145 13.99 -1.95 8.70
CA THR A 145 14.12 -2.71 9.97
C THR A 145 15.12 -2.05 10.92
N ALA A 146 15.75 -0.95 10.51
CA ALA A 146 16.74 -0.26 11.31
C ALA A 146 16.11 0.42 12.53
N VAL A 147 16.86 0.40 13.64
CA VAL A 147 16.51 1.19 14.83
C VAL A 147 16.64 2.67 14.49
N VAL A 148 15.64 3.44 14.90
CA VAL A 148 15.61 4.90 14.74
C VAL A 148 16.82 5.54 15.44
N SER A 149 17.61 6.31 14.70
CA SER A 149 18.79 7.02 15.21
C SER A 149 18.71 8.52 14.94
N THR A 150 19.72 9.28 15.36
CA THR A 150 19.84 10.72 15.03
C THR A 150 20.35 10.98 13.61
N THR A 151 20.88 9.97 12.93
CA THR A 151 21.53 10.08 11.62
C THR A 151 20.77 9.39 10.50
N ALA A 152 19.89 8.44 10.81
CA ALA A 152 19.15 7.65 9.82
C ALA A 152 17.69 7.41 10.25
N ASN A 153 16.79 7.34 9.27
CA ASN A 153 15.40 6.93 9.48
C ASN A 153 15.34 5.42 9.77
N GLY A 154 14.39 5.01 10.60
CA GLY A 154 14.09 3.60 10.91
C GLY A 154 12.61 3.30 10.64
N LEU A 155 11.99 2.51 11.52
CA LEU A 155 10.52 2.33 11.58
C LEU A 155 9.75 3.64 11.82
N ALA A 156 10.44 4.68 12.29
CA ALA A 156 9.94 6.04 12.39
C ALA A 156 10.99 7.02 11.81
N PRO A 157 10.64 8.31 11.58
CA PRO A 157 11.59 9.32 11.16
C PRO A 157 12.80 9.38 12.10
N LYS A 158 13.98 9.73 11.58
CA LYS A 158 15.20 9.91 12.39
C LYS A 158 14.91 10.86 13.55
N ARG A 159 15.48 10.57 14.73
CA ARG A 159 15.44 11.52 15.85
C ARG A 159 16.09 12.83 15.42
N ASP A 160 15.53 13.93 15.87
CA ASP A 160 16.09 15.27 15.67
C ASP A 160 17.29 15.58 16.59
N GLY A 161 17.63 14.65 17.48
CA GLY A 161 18.73 14.80 18.44
C GLY A 161 18.34 15.46 19.76
N ASN A 162 17.08 15.88 19.93
CA ASN A 162 16.60 16.47 21.16
C ASN A 162 15.88 15.44 22.03
N ALA A 163 16.45 15.10 23.19
CA ALA A 163 15.85 14.15 24.14
C ALA A 163 14.50 14.61 24.72
N SER A 164 14.17 15.92 24.62
CA SER A 164 12.92 16.50 25.10
C SER A 164 11.80 16.51 24.06
N HIS A 165 12.04 15.94 22.87
CA HIS A 165 11.03 15.84 21.82
C HIS A 165 10.46 14.43 21.73
N PHE A 166 9.17 14.32 21.41
CA PHE A 166 8.45 13.08 21.16
C PHE A 166 7.89 13.07 19.74
N LEU A 167 7.71 11.88 19.16
CA LEU A 167 7.07 11.74 17.86
C LEU A 167 5.56 11.80 18.03
N ALA A 168 4.90 12.80 17.44
CA ALA A 168 3.46 12.93 17.46
C ALA A 168 2.79 12.03 16.40
N GLY A 169 1.48 11.79 16.55
CA GLY A 169 0.72 10.94 15.61
C GLY A 169 0.65 11.47 14.17
N ASP A 170 1.01 12.74 13.95
CA ASP A 170 1.16 13.35 12.62
C ASP A 170 2.54 13.08 11.98
N GLY A 171 3.41 12.32 12.65
CA GLY A 171 4.74 11.97 12.16
C GLY A 171 5.81 13.05 12.36
N THR A 172 5.50 14.13 13.09
CA THR A 172 6.46 15.20 13.38
C THR A 172 7.00 15.11 14.81
N TRP A 173 8.26 15.52 15.01
CA TRP A 173 8.84 15.65 16.35
C TRP A 173 8.31 16.93 17.01
N LYS A 174 7.72 16.79 18.21
CA LYS A 174 7.18 17.91 18.99
C LYS A 174 7.85 17.98 20.36
N THR A 175 7.98 19.18 20.88
CA THR A 175 8.49 19.42 22.23
C THR A 175 7.52 18.88 23.27
N VAL A 176 8.04 18.15 24.27
CA VAL A 176 7.33 18.03 25.54
C VAL A 176 7.25 19.44 26.08
N SER A 177 6.05 20.00 26.17
CA SER A 177 5.82 21.28 26.83
C SER A 177 6.04 21.09 28.32
N SER A 178 7.30 21.07 28.75
CA SER A 178 7.62 21.29 30.15
C SER A 178 7.24 22.74 30.45
N VAL A 179 6.53 22.95 31.55
CA VAL A 179 6.22 24.27 32.14
C VAL A 179 7.47 25.10 32.51
N ALA A 180 8.66 24.69 32.07
CA ALA A 180 9.94 25.29 32.42
C ALA A 180 10.38 26.45 31.51
N ASN A 181 9.80 26.60 30.31
CA ASN A 181 10.26 27.59 29.32
C ASN A 181 9.14 28.55 28.84
N ALA A 182 8.13 28.78 29.67
CA ALA A 182 7.11 29.75 29.34
C ALA A 182 7.65 31.17 29.64
N THR A 183 7.99 31.94 28.60
CA THR A 183 8.26 33.38 28.68
C THR A 183 7.05 34.19 29.17
N THR A 184 5.88 33.55 29.22
CA THR A 184 4.64 34.04 29.80
C THR A 184 4.15 33.05 30.86
N ALA A 185 3.92 33.50 32.09
CA ALA A 185 3.51 32.62 33.17
C ALA A 185 2.15 31.95 32.87
N SER A 186 2.09 30.61 32.96
CA SER A 186 0.82 29.87 32.89
C SER A 186 0.07 29.94 34.22
N LYS A 187 -1.20 30.36 34.18
CA LYS A 187 -2.07 30.44 35.37
C LYS A 187 -2.34 29.04 35.91
N LEU A 188 -1.71 28.67 37.02
CA LEU A 188 -1.90 27.36 37.67
C LEU A 188 -3.15 27.32 38.57
N GLY A 189 -3.64 28.48 39.01
CA GLY A 189 -4.82 28.60 39.86
C GLY A 189 -5.03 30.02 40.39
N THR A 190 -5.97 30.16 41.33
CA THR A 190 -6.22 31.41 42.08
C THR A 190 -6.11 31.12 43.57
N SER A 191 -5.50 32.04 44.33
CA SER A 191 -5.52 31.99 45.79
C SER A 191 -6.20 33.24 46.33
N THR A 192 -6.93 33.10 47.45
CA THR A 192 -7.70 34.18 48.05
C THR A 192 -6.85 34.88 49.12
N VAL A 193 -6.47 36.13 48.85
CA VAL A 193 -5.84 37.02 49.84
C VAL A 193 -6.68 38.29 49.97
N GLY A 194 -7.40 38.41 51.10
CA GLY A 194 -8.53 39.32 51.21
C GLY A 194 -9.68 38.93 50.28
N SER A 195 -10.68 39.79 50.12
CA SER A 195 -11.88 39.50 49.29
C SER A 195 -11.61 39.46 47.78
N ALA A 196 -10.35 39.41 47.34
CA ALA A 196 -9.97 39.36 45.93
C ALA A 196 -9.05 38.16 45.63
N SER A 197 -9.45 37.35 44.66
CA SER A 197 -8.63 36.26 44.12
C SER A 197 -7.48 36.84 43.30
N LYS A 198 -6.23 36.63 43.72
CA LYS A 198 -5.05 37.01 42.94
C LYS A 198 -4.46 35.77 42.25
N PRO A 199 -4.04 35.87 40.97
CA PRO A 199 -3.41 34.76 40.26
C PRO A 199 -2.01 34.48 40.83
N ILE A 200 -1.65 33.20 40.90
CA ILE A 200 -0.27 32.75 41.18
C ILE A 200 0.40 32.47 39.84
N TYR A 201 1.55 33.10 39.63
CA TYR A 201 2.40 32.91 38.46
C TYR A 201 3.71 32.24 38.89
N LEU A 202 4.11 31.16 38.22
CA LEU A 202 5.38 30.47 38.44
C LEU A 202 6.23 30.59 37.18
N ASN A 203 7.50 30.92 37.35
CA ASN A 203 8.50 30.83 36.30
C ASN A 203 9.40 29.63 36.62
N ALA A 204 9.09 28.48 36.02
CA ALA A 204 9.68 27.16 36.23
C ALA A 204 9.58 26.57 37.67
N GLY A 205 9.36 25.24 37.76
CA GLY A 205 9.32 24.47 39.02
C GLY A 205 7.94 23.95 39.46
N THR A 206 7.93 22.97 40.37
CA THR A 206 6.72 22.48 41.06
C THR A 206 6.44 23.34 42.31
N ALA A 207 5.24 23.91 42.43
CA ALA A 207 4.87 24.69 43.60
C ALA A 207 4.57 23.78 44.79
N THR A 208 5.53 23.65 45.70
CA THR A 208 5.38 22.84 46.92
C THR A 208 4.81 23.64 48.09
N ALA A 209 4.99 24.97 48.14
CA ALA A 209 4.33 25.89 49.08
C ALA A 209 4.38 27.35 48.59
N CYS A 210 3.25 28.08 48.65
CA CYS A 210 3.18 29.50 48.32
C CYS A 210 3.05 30.31 49.62
N ASN A 211 4.17 30.86 50.12
CA ASN A 211 4.17 31.70 51.30
C ASN A 211 3.89 33.15 50.89
N ILE A 212 2.61 33.56 50.90
CA ILE A 212 2.27 34.96 50.67
C ILE A 212 2.64 35.73 51.93
N ASP A 213 3.54 36.70 51.82
CA ASP A 213 3.87 37.59 52.92
C ASP A 213 2.75 38.62 53.11
N LEU A 214 1.90 38.41 54.13
CA LEU A 214 0.83 39.35 54.51
C LEU A 214 1.30 40.43 55.49
N SER A 215 2.59 40.50 55.83
CA SER A 215 3.12 41.40 56.87
C SER A 215 2.94 42.90 56.58
N THR A 216 2.70 43.26 55.32
CA THR A 216 2.49 44.66 54.88
C THR A 216 1.02 45.08 54.83
N LEU A 217 0.08 44.14 54.99
CA LEU A 217 -1.34 44.47 55.08
C LEU A 217 -1.68 44.86 56.53
N ALA A 218 -2.50 45.89 56.70
CA ALA A 218 -3.03 46.24 58.01
C ALA A 218 -3.70 45.00 58.64
N PRO A 219 -3.28 44.56 59.85
CA PRO A 219 -3.91 43.43 60.50
C PRO A 219 -5.42 43.66 60.58
N LYS A 220 -6.21 42.64 60.25
CA LYS A 220 -7.69 42.69 60.31
C LYS A 220 -8.23 42.99 61.72
N ALA A 221 -7.37 43.03 62.73
CA ALA A 221 -7.67 43.63 64.01
C ALA A 221 -7.90 45.14 63.81
N SER A 222 -9.18 45.54 63.79
CA SER A 222 -9.63 46.93 63.88
C SER A 222 -8.75 47.70 64.87
N PRO A 223 -8.22 48.88 64.53
CA PRO A 223 -7.47 49.69 65.50
C PRO A 223 -8.33 49.84 66.76
N ALA A 224 -7.86 49.29 67.87
CA ALA A 224 -8.61 49.32 69.11
C ALA A 224 -8.60 50.76 69.64
N LEU A 225 -9.67 51.52 69.35
CA LEU A 225 -10.02 52.73 70.10
C LEU A 225 -10.58 52.38 71.51
N THR A 226 -10.30 51.17 72.00
CA THR A 226 -10.74 50.67 73.30
C THR A 226 -9.55 50.67 74.28
N GLY A 227 -9.82 50.85 75.58
CA GLY A 227 -8.80 51.12 76.58
C GLY A 227 -8.48 52.60 76.71
N SER A 228 -7.19 52.96 76.82
CA SER A 228 -6.72 54.35 76.94
C SER A 228 -5.87 54.72 75.69
N PRO A 229 -6.50 55.10 74.57
CA PRO A 229 -5.80 55.39 73.31
C PRO A 229 -4.73 56.47 73.48
N THR A 230 -3.54 56.25 72.94
CA THR A 230 -2.44 57.23 72.93
C THR A 230 -2.34 57.88 71.57
N ALA A 231 -2.33 59.21 71.53
CA ALA A 231 -1.96 60.00 70.37
C ALA A 231 -0.72 60.83 70.72
N PRO A 232 0.07 61.31 69.74
CA PRO A 232 1.16 62.24 70.01
C PRO A 232 0.64 63.57 70.58
N THR A 233 1.24 64.07 71.67
CA THR A 233 0.87 65.37 72.26
C THR A 233 1.34 66.51 71.37
N GLN A 234 0.40 67.34 70.91
CA GLN A 234 0.69 68.50 70.07
C GLN A 234 1.01 69.74 70.93
N GLY A 235 1.64 70.75 70.33
CA GLY A 235 1.87 72.05 70.98
C GLY A 235 0.57 72.86 71.10
N THR A 236 0.47 73.78 72.08
CA THR A 236 -0.77 74.55 72.35
C THR A 236 -1.18 75.51 71.22
N SER A 237 -0.35 75.71 70.20
CA SER A 237 -0.63 76.48 68.99
C SER A 237 -1.07 75.64 67.77
N ASP A 238 -1.12 74.31 67.86
CA ASP A 238 -1.56 73.45 66.74
C ASP A 238 -3.07 73.59 66.49
N ASN A 239 -3.46 73.80 65.23
CA ASN A 239 -4.84 73.93 64.76
C ASN A 239 -5.23 72.84 63.72
N SER A 240 -4.47 71.76 63.63
CA SER A 240 -4.72 70.66 62.70
C SER A 240 -5.86 69.73 63.15
N THR A 241 -6.34 68.88 62.25
CA THR A 241 -7.42 67.90 62.52
C THR A 241 -6.95 66.65 63.26
N LYS A 242 -5.82 66.72 63.98
CA LYS A 242 -5.27 65.58 64.77
C LYS A 242 -6.06 65.38 66.06
N ILE A 243 -6.02 64.17 66.61
CA ILE A 243 -6.66 63.85 67.90
C ILE A 243 -5.90 64.57 69.02
N ALA A 244 -6.60 65.37 69.82
CA ALA A 244 -6.03 66.05 70.98
C ALA A 244 -5.77 65.07 72.14
N THR A 245 -4.58 65.11 72.74
CA THR A 245 -4.27 64.31 73.94
C THR A 245 -4.74 65.00 75.22
N THR A 246 -4.93 64.24 76.29
CA THR A 246 -5.27 64.81 77.60
C THR A 246 -4.17 65.74 78.13
N GLU A 247 -2.92 65.52 77.71
CA GLU A 247 -1.78 66.39 78.04
C GLU A 247 -1.85 67.74 77.32
N PHE A 248 -2.18 67.76 76.02
CA PHE A 248 -2.42 68.99 75.28
C PHE A 248 -3.51 69.84 75.96
N VAL A 249 -4.62 69.21 76.34
CA VAL A 249 -5.74 69.90 77.02
C VAL A 249 -5.29 70.47 78.37
N ARG A 250 -4.52 69.72 79.18
CA ARG A 250 -3.99 70.22 80.46
C ARG A 250 -3.05 71.41 80.28
N ASN A 251 -2.16 71.36 79.28
CA ASN A 251 -1.22 72.44 79.00
C ASN A 251 -1.96 73.71 78.56
N LEU A 252 -2.96 73.59 77.70
CA LEU A 252 -3.80 74.70 77.27
C LEU A 252 -4.56 75.34 78.44
N ILE A 253 -5.14 74.53 79.32
CA ILE A 253 -5.84 75.01 80.53
C ILE A 253 -4.91 75.76 81.48
N ASN A 254 -3.66 75.31 81.64
CA ASN A 254 -2.69 75.98 82.50
C ASN A 254 -2.30 77.35 81.94
N GLN A 255 -2.11 77.45 80.61
CA GLN A 255 -1.85 78.71 79.93
C GLN A 255 -2.96 79.74 80.19
N PHE A 256 -4.24 79.33 80.16
CA PHE A 256 -5.35 80.25 80.48
C PHE A 256 -5.40 80.73 81.93
N LYS A 257 -4.87 79.95 82.89
CA LYS A 257 -4.79 80.39 84.30
C LYS A 257 -3.70 81.43 84.51
N THR A 258 -2.57 81.29 83.83
CA THR A 258 -1.42 82.19 83.98
C THR A 258 -1.64 83.51 83.25
N ASP A 259 -2.35 83.48 82.13
CA ASP A 259 -2.47 84.65 81.23
C ASP A 259 -3.62 85.59 81.62
N GLY A 260 -4.26 85.37 82.78
CA GLY A 260 -5.24 86.30 83.38
C GLY A 260 -6.56 86.46 82.61
N THR A 261 -6.75 85.70 81.54
CA THR A 261 -7.85 85.85 80.57
C THR A 261 -9.23 85.51 81.15
N LEU A 262 -9.29 84.77 82.27
CA LEU A 262 -10.55 84.32 82.89
C LEU A 262 -11.04 85.16 84.09
N GLY A 263 -10.58 86.42 84.24
CA GLY A 263 -11.18 87.36 85.20
C GLY A 263 -11.07 87.00 86.69
N GLY A 264 -10.28 85.97 87.04
CA GLY A 264 -10.16 85.43 88.40
C GLY A 264 -9.02 86.03 89.23
N ILE A 265 -9.01 85.71 90.53
CA ILE A 265 -7.93 86.06 91.47
C ILE A 265 -6.63 85.39 91.01
N VAL A 266 -5.58 86.19 90.78
CA VAL A 266 -4.27 85.72 90.27
C VAL A 266 -3.26 85.46 91.39
N GLY A 267 -3.64 85.69 92.64
CA GLY A 267 -2.85 85.40 93.85
C GLY A 267 -3.30 86.23 95.06
N GLY A 268 -3.14 85.68 96.27
CA GLY A 268 -3.43 86.36 97.54
C GLY A 268 -2.70 85.73 98.73
N SER A 269 -2.33 86.55 99.71
CA SER A 269 -1.80 86.11 101.01
C SER A 269 -2.70 86.64 102.12
N LEU A 270 -3.52 85.74 102.69
CA LEU A 270 -4.52 86.05 103.72
C LEU A 270 -3.91 86.28 105.11
N THR A 271 -2.63 85.98 105.29
CA THR A 271 -2.05 85.73 106.61
C THR A 271 -1.23 86.89 107.19
N GLN A 272 -0.96 87.97 106.43
CA GLN A 272 -0.09 89.03 106.96
C GLN A 272 -0.55 90.47 106.67
N ASN A 273 -1.22 90.75 105.54
CA ASN A 273 -1.69 92.11 105.18
C ASN A 273 -3.03 92.14 104.42
N GLY A 274 -3.76 91.01 104.40
CA GLY A 274 -5.13 90.88 103.86
C GLY A 274 -5.39 91.53 102.50
N TRP A 275 -4.81 91.04 101.40
CA TRP A 275 -5.13 91.55 100.05
C TRP A 275 -5.44 90.45 99.05
N VAL A 276 -6.29 90.78 98.08
CA VAL A 276 -6.63 89.95 96.93
C VAL A 276 -6.27 90.70 95.65
N LYS A 277 -5.49 90.08 94.76
CA LYS A 277 -5.17 90.62 93.42
C LYS A 277 -6.00 89.95 92.34
N TYR A 278 -6.74 90.76 91.59
CA TYR A 278 -7.56 90.32 90.44
C TYR A 278 -6.76 90.40 89.14
N SER A 279 -7.17 89.63 88.13
CA SER A 279 -6.47 89.54 86.83
C SER A 279 -6.50 90.83 86.02
N ASN A 280 -7.42 91.74 86.31
CA ASN A 280 -7.42 93.11 85.79
C ASN A 280 -6.42 94.05 86.50
N GLY A 281 -5.61 93.53 87.43
CA GLY A 281 -4.61 94.30 88.18
C GLY A 281 -5.15 95.01 89.42
N LEU A 282 -6.45 94.97 89.68
CA LEU A 282 -7.05 95.54 90.91
C LEU A 282 -6.54 94.77 92.14
N ILE A 283 -6.14 95.50 93.18
CA ILE A 283 -5.77 94.93 94.48
C ILE A 283 -6.72 95.51 95.52
N LEU A 284 -7.48 94.66 96.20
CA LEU A 284 -8.38 95.07 97.27
C LEU A 284 -7.82 94.66 98.65
N PRO A 285 -7.59 95.60 99.58
CA PRO A 285 -7.30 95.29 100.97
C PRO A 285 -8.59 94.91 101.73
N ILE A 286 -8.53 93.86 102.54
CA ILE A 286 -9.62 93.40 103.41
C ILE A 286 -9.53 94.17 104.73
N VAL A 287 -10.41 95.15 104.95
CA VAL A 287 -10.46 95.92 106.20
C VAL A 287 -11.51 95.31 107.13
N TYR A 288 -11.12 94.84 108.32
CA TYR A 288 -12.04 94.42 109.38
C TYR A 288 -12.61 95.67 110.09
N LEU A 289 -13.93 95.87 110.05
CA LEU A 289 -14.61 96.91 110.84
C LEU A 289 -14.85 96.40 112.28
N PRO A 290 -14.44 97.13 113.33
CA PRO A 290 -14.77 96.77 114.71
C PRO A 290 -16.24 97.10 115.03
N ILE A 291 -16.94 96.17 115.67
CA ILE A 291 -18.33 96.31 116.11
C ILE A 291 -18.32 97.17 117.39
N ALA A 292 -19.05 98.28 117.41
CA ALA A 292 -19.26 99.08 118.62
C ALA A 292 -20.30 98.41 119.53
N THR A 293 -20.00 98.29 120.83
CA THR A 293 -20.97 98.05 121.92
C THR A 293 -20.90 99.20 122.89
#